data_AF-A0AAD7K2H2-F1
#
_entry.id   AF-A0AAD7K2H2-F1
#
_cell.length_a   1.000
_cell.length_b   1.000
_cell.length_c   1.000
_cell.angle_alpha   90.00
_cell.angle_beta   90.00
_cell.angle_gamma   90.00
#
_symmetry.space_group_name_H-M   'P 1'
#
loop_
_entity.id
_entity.type
_entity.pdbx_description
1 polymer ?
#
loop_
_entity_poly.entity_id
_entity_poly.type
_entity_poly.pdbx_seq_one_letter_code
_entity_poly.pdbx_strand_id
1 'polypeptide(L)'
;KWGISACQAAIAAGRDVYCARQFAKLSREYIASRKVLPVNPFGKWKQSMLADEDLATDVREHLQELGKFITADKFVDYLSREDVMDKHGLDKKISVRTARRYLNELGYRFKSEKKGQYSDGHECDDVVYYREEVYLP
;
A
#
# COMPACT_ATOMS: atom_id res chain seq x y z
N LYS A 1 -19.26 5.56 36.19
CA LYS A 1 -19.97 5.36 34.91
C LYS A 1 -18.95 5.35 33.77
N TRP A 2 -18.49 4.19 33.33
CA TRP A 2 -17.43 4.06 32.29
C TRP A 2 -17.95 4.24 30.86
N GLY A 3 -19.27 4.31 30.67
CA GLY A 3 -19.89 4.47 29.35
C GLY A 3 -19.53 5.78 28.64
N ILE A 4 -19.35 6.88 29.39
CA ILE A 4 -19.03 8.20 28.81
C ILE A 4 -17.61 8.20 28.23
N SER A 5 -16.63 7.71 29.00
CA SER A 5 -15.24 7.60 28.54
C SER A 5 -15.09 6.64 27.37
N ALA A 6 -15.82 5.51 27.37
CA ALA A 6 -15.81 4.56 26.26
C ALA A 6 -16.47 5.14 24.99
N CYS A 7 -17.53 5.95 25.14
CA CYS A 7 -18.13 6.68 24.01
C CYS A 7 -17.17 7.71 23.43
N GLN A 8 -16.46 8.47 24.27
CA GLN A 8 -15.44 9.42 23.80
C GLN A 8 -14.32 8.73 23.03
N ALA A 9 -13.82 7.59 23.52
CA ALA A 9 -12.80 6.80 22.83
C ALA A 9 -13.31 6.23 21.48
N ALA A 10 -14.56 5.77 21.42
CA ALA A 10 -15.15 5.28 20.17
C ALA A 10 -15.33 6.39 19.14
N ILE A 11 -15.80 7.57 19.56
CA ILE A 11 -15.95 8.75 18.68
C ILE A 11 -14.57 9.18 18.15
N ALA A 12 -13.55 9.24 19.01
CA ALA A 12 -12.18 9.56 18.60
C ALA A 12 -11.61 8.55 17.59
N ALA A 13 -12.02 7.28 17.67
CA ALA A 13 -11.67 6.24 16.71
C ALA A 13 -12.56 6.22 15.44
N GLY A 14 -13.49 7.17 15.30
CA GLY A 14 -14.44 7.22 14.17
C GLY A 14 -15.45 6.07 14.17
N ARG A 15 -15.78 5.53 15.35
CA ARG A 15 -16.68 4.38 15.53
C ARG A 15 -17.93 4.76 16.33
N ASP A 16 -18.90 3.85 16.32
CA ASP A 16 -20.24 4.06 16.88
C ASP A 16 -20.38 3.60 18.34
N VAL A 17 -21.60 3.69 18.85
CA VAL A 17 -21.97 3.32 20.22
C VAL A 17 -21.78 1.82 20.48
N TYR A 18 -21.90 0.97 19.45
CA TYR A 18 -21.62 -0.46 19.58
C TYR A 18 -20.14 -0.69 19.92
N CYS A 19 -19.24 0.00 19.23
CA CYS A 19 -17.81 -0.05 19.52
C CYS A 19 -17.48 0.41 20.95
N ALA A 20 -18.13 1.48 21.43
CA ALA A 20 -17.98 1.94 22.82
C ALA A 20 -18.40 0.86 23.85
N ARG A 21 -19.48 0.13 23.58
CA ARG A 21 -19.94 -0.98 24.44
C ARG A 21 -18.93 -2.13 24.47
N GLN A 22 -18.33 -2.45 23.31
CA GLN A 22 -17.29 -3.48 23.23
C GLN A 22 -16.02 -3.06 23.99
N PHE A 23 -15.54 -1.82 23.82
CA PHE A 23 -14.41 -1.33 24.60
C PHE A 23 -14.67 -1.40 26.11
N ALA A 24 -15.83 -0.92 26.57
CA ALA A 24 -16.17 -0.99 27.98
C ALA A 24 -16.28 -2.42 28.52
N LYS A 25 -16.69 -3.39 27.69
CA LYS A 25 -16.72 -4.81 28.06
C LYS A 25 -15.31 -5.38 28.16
N LEU A 26 -14.49 -5.18 27.14
CA LEU A 26 -13.10 -5.66 27.08
C LEU A 26 -12.23 -5.06 28.19
N SER A 27 -12.36 -3.76 28.48
CA SER A 27 -11.64 -3.13 29.59
C SER A 27 -12.00 -3.76 30.94
N ARG A 28 -13.27 -4.12 31.17
CA ARG A 28 -13.71 -4.77 32.42
C ARG A 28 -13.16 -6.18 32.53
N GLU A 29 -13.22 -6.95 31.46
CA GLU A 29 -12.68 -8.33 31.41
C GLU A 29 -11.15 -8.34 31.61
N TYR A 30 -10.46 -7.35 31.04
CA TYR A 30 -9.02 -7.16 31.22
C TYR A 30 -8.66 -6.77 32.66
N ILE A 31 -9.38 -5.82 33.28
CA ILE A 31 -9.14 -5.42 34.67
C ILE A 31 -9.34 -6.60 35.63
N ALA A 32 -10.36 -7.43 35.36
CA ALA A 32 -10.71 -8.56 36.23
C ALA A 32 -9.70 -9.72 36.17
N SER A 33 -9.19 -10.05 34.98
CA SER A 33 -8.39 -11.27 34.78
C SER A 33 -6.93 -11.03 34.42
N ARG A 34 -6.56 -9.82 33.97
CA ARG A 34 -5.25 -9.40 33.40
C ARG A 34 -4.63 -10.33 32.34
N LYS A 35 -5.33 -11.41 31.97
CA LYS A 35 -4.90 -12.45 31.04
C LYS A 35 -5.75 -12.45 29.76
N VAL A 36 -6.94 -11.86 29.81
CA VAL A 36 -7.83 -11.78 28.64
C VAL A 36 -7.45 -10.54 27.84
N LEU A 37 -6.56 -10.73 26.86
CA LEU A 37 -6.39 -9.75 25.78
C LEU A 37 -7.52 -9.93 24.76
N PRO A 38 -8.05 -8.85 24.18
CA PRO A 38 -9.02 -8.94 23.09
C PRO A 38 -8.36 -9.65 21.90
N VAL A 39 -8.68 -10.93 21.71
CA VAL A 39 -8.27 -11.69 20.53
C VAL A 39 -9.30 -11.42 19.45
N ASN A 40 -8.85 -10.95 18.29
CA ASN A 40 -9.73 -10.81 17.12
C ASN A 40 -10.15 -12.21 16.65
N PRO A 41 -11.43 -12.62 16.80
CA PRO A 41 -11.88 -13.95 16.39
C PRO A 41 -11.87 -14.12 14.86
N PHE A 42 -11.78 -13.02 14.11
CA PHE A 42 -11.77 -13.02 12.65
C PHE A 42 -10.36 -13.12 12.04
N GLY A 43 -9.31 -13.32 12.86
CA GLY A 43 -7.93 -13.56 12.42
C GLY A 43 -7.20 -12.34 11.84
N LYS A 44 -5.98 -12.55 11.32
CA LYS A 44 -5.28 -11.58 10.47
C LYS A 44 -6.04 -11.53 9.15
N TRP A 45 -6.82 -10.48 8.90
CA TRP A 45 -7.45 -10.29 7.58
C TRP A 45 -6.39 -10.27 6.48
N LYS A 46 -6.79 -10.69 5.27
CA LYS A 46 -6.00 -10.87 4.04
C LYS A 46 -4.83 -9.88 3.91
N GLN A 47 -3.71 -10.18 4.56
CA GLN A 47 -2.46 -9.48 4.29
C GLN A 47 -2.06 -9.84 2.86
N SER A 48 -1.68 -8.82 2.10
CA SER A 48 -1.01 -9.00 0.81
C SER A 48 0.27 -9.82 1.05
N MET A 49 0.75 -10.53 0.03
CA MET A 49 2.04 -11.22 0.15
C MET A 49 3.19 -10.24 0.37
N LEU A 50 2.99 -8.97 -0.01
CA LEU A 50 3.88 -7.85 0.31
C LEU A 50 4.02 -7.54 1.81
N ALA A 51 3.25 -8.20 2.69
CA ALA A 51 3.53 -8.14 4.13
C ALA A 51 4.83 -8.85 4.50
N ASP A 52 5.33 -9.73 3.63
CA ASP A 52 6.68 -10.26 3.71
C ASP A 52 7.68 -9.18 3.21
N GLU A 53 8.53 -8.73 4.12
CA GLU A 53 9.50 -7.66 3.84
C GLU A 53 10.54 -8.07 2.81
N ASP A 54 10.91 -9.35 2.75
CA ASP A 54 11.90 -9.86 1.80
C ASP A 54 11.33 -9.83 0.38
N LEU A 55 10.09 -10.33 0.20
CA LEU A 55 9.37 -10.25 -1.08
C LEU A 55 9.16 -8.79 -1.50
N ALA A 56 8.76 -7.93 -0.57
CA ALA A 56 8.55 -6.51 -0.87
C ALA A 56 9.84 -5.80 -1.28
N THR A 57 11.00 -6.23 -0.79
CA THR A 57 12.31 -5.68 -1.15
C THR A 57 12.73 -6.10 -2.54
N ASP A 58 12.72 -7.39 -2.84
CA ASP A 58 13.03 -7.92 -4.18
C ASP A 58 12.13 -7.31 -5.26
N VAL A 59 10.84 -7.19 -4.97
CA VAL A 59 9.88 -6.55 -5.89
C VAL A 59 10.24 -5.08 -6.13
N ARG A 60 10.64 -4.33 -5.10
CA ARG A 60 11.03 -2.92 -5.25
C ARG A 60 12.29 -2.78 -6.09
N GLU A 61 13.28 -3.63 -5.89
CA GLU A 61 14.51 -3.65 -6.69
C GLU A 61 14.18 -3.92 -8.18
N HIS A 62 13.37 -4.94 -8.46
CA HIS A 62 12.97 -5.23 -9.83
C HIS A 62 12.18 -4.08 -10.50
N LEU A 63 11.32 -3.40 -9.74
CA LEU A 63 10.57 -2.25 -10.25
C LEU A 63 11.47 -1.04 -10.52
N GLN A 64 12.57 -0.87 -9.78
CA GLN A 64 13.57 0.17 -10.06
C GLN A 64 14.32 -0.12 -11.36
N GLU A 65 14.70 -1.38 -11.61
CA GLU A 65 15.35 -1.79 -12.87
C GLU A 65 14.48 -1.53 -14.11
N LEU A 66 13.16 -1.69 -13.99
CA LEU A 66 12.20 -1.46 -15.08
C LEU A 66 11.96 0.02 -15.43
N GLY A 67 12.23 0.94 -14.49
CA GLY A 67 12.12 2.38 -14.69
C GLY A 67 10.75 2.86 -15.18
N LYS A 68 10.69 3.45 -16.39
CA LYS A 68 9.45 3.99 -16.97
C LYS A 68 8.50 2.91 -17.52
N PHE A 69 8.98 1.69 -17.76
CA PHE A 69 8.21 0.66 -18.47
C PHE A 69 7.54 -0.36 -17.54
N ILE A 70 7.11 0.09 -16.36
CA ILE A 70 6.42 -0.76 -15.39
C ILE A 70 5.02 -1.07 -15.93
N THR A 71 4.69 -2.34 -16.04
CA THR A 71 3.36 -2.81 -16.44
C THR A 71 2.96 -3.97 -15.55
N ALA A 72 1.67 -4.11 -15.26
CA ALA A 72 1.17 -5.19 -14.41
C ALA A 72 1.53 -6.58 -14.97
N ASP A 73 1.56 -6.75 -16.30
CA ASP A 73 1.92 -8.02 -16.94
C ASP A 73 3.39 -8.38 -16.70
N LYS A 74 4.31 -7.42 -16.86
CA LYS A 74 5.74 -7.63 -16.53
C LYS A 74 5.94 -7.99 -15.07
N PHE A 75 5.16 -7.37 -14.18
CA PHE A 75 5.21 -7.68 -12.75
C PHE A 75 4.71 -9.11 -12.46
N VAL A 76 3.67 -9.55 -13.17
CA VAL A 76 3.22 -10.95 -13.11
C VAL A 76 4.30 -11.88 -13.64
N ASP A 77 4.96 -11.55 -14.75
CA ASP A 77 6.00 -12.39 -15.34
C ASP A 77 7.22 -12.53 -14.43
N TYR A 78 7.64 -11.46 -13.74
CA TYR A 78 8.70 -11.52 -12.73
C TYR A 78 8.36 -12.46 -11.56
N LEU A 79 7.17 -12.32 -10.97
CA LEU A 79 6.72 -13.17 -9.87
C LEU A 79 6.36 -14.60 -10.31
N SER A 80 6.32 -14.88 -11.62
CA SER A 80 6.09 -16.21 -12.16
C SER A 80 7.39 -16.95 -12.49
N ARG A 81 8.56 -16.33 -12.31
CA ARG A 81 9.83 -17.01 -12.54
C ARG A 81 10.09 -18.00 -11.41
N GLU A 82 10.59 -19.18 -11.77
CA GLU A 82 10.80 -20.29 -10.82
C GLU A 82 11.78 -19.90 -9.70
N ASP A 83 12.82 -19.13 -10.01
CA ASP A 83 13.79 -18.63 -9.02
C ASP A 83 13.15 -17.75 -7.94
N VAL A 84 12.27 -16.84 -8.35
CA VAL A 84 11.55 -15.93 -7.44
C VAL A 84 10.47 -16.69 -6.67
N MET A 85 9.77 -17.62 -7.34
CA MET A 85 8.73 -18.43 -6.71
C MET A 85 9.31 -19.36 -5.63
N ASP A 86 10.44 -20.02 -5.90
CA ASP A 86 11.10 -20.91 -4.95
C ASP A 86 11.68 -20.13 -3.76
N LYS A 87 12.28 -18.95 -4.01
CA LYS A 87 12.84 -18.09 -2.95
C LYS A 87 11.78 -17.65 -1.94
N HIS A 88 10.56 -17.33 -2.41
CA HIS A 88 9.47 -16.80 -1.59
C HIS A 88 8.37 -17.82 -1.27
N GLY A 89 8.56 -19.10 -1.62
CA GLY A 89 7.59 -20.17 -1.36
C GLY A 89 6.23 -19.98 -2.04
N LEU A 90 6.22 -19.44 -3.27
CA LEU A 90 5.01 -19.18 -4.03
C LEU A 90 4.65 -20.40 -4.89
N ASP A 91 3.50 -21.02 -4.62
CA ASP A 91 3.04 -22.18 -5.41
C ASP A 91 2.30 -21.81 -6.70
N LYS A 92 1.83 -20.56 -6.81
CA LYS A 92 0.87 -20.16 -7.85
C LYS A 92 1.20 -18.83 -8.48
N LYS A 93 1.09 -18.80 -9.81
CA LYS A 93 1.11 -17.57 -10.60
C LYS A 93 0.00 -16.63 -10.15
N ILE A 94 0.38 -15.38 -9.94
CA ILE A 94 -0.51 -14.32 -9.50
C ILE A 94 -1.32 -13.79 -10.70
N SER A 95 -2.57 -13.40 -10.45
CA SER A 95 -3.39 -12.76 -11.49
C SER A 95 -2.97 -11.31 -11.74
N VAL A 96 -3.17 -10.82 -12.97
CA VAL A 96 -2.95 -9.40 -13.33
C VAL A 96 -3.71 -8.44 -12.40
N ARG A 97 -4.89 -8.83 -11.92
CA ARG A 97 -5.68 -8.03 -10.98
C ARG A 97 -4.98 -7.89 -9.62
N THR A 98 -4.37 -8.97 -9.13
CA THR A 98 -3.61 -8.97 -7.88
C THR A 98 -2.32 -8.16 -8.05
N ALA A 99 -1.62 -8.32 -9.17
CA ALA A 99 -0.46 -7.51 -9.53
C ALA A 99 -0.76 -6.01 -9.51
N ARG A 100 -1.89 -5.58 -10.09
CA ARG A 100 -2.33 -4.17 -10.02
C ARG A 100 -2.58 -3.70 -8.59
N ARG A 101 -3.12 -4.56 -7.72
CA ARG A 101 -3.31 -4.24 -6.29
C ARG A 101 -1.98 -4.03 -5.59
N TYR A 102 -1.00 -4.91 -5.84
CA TYR A 102 0.34 -4.81 -5.26
C TYR A 102 1.07 -3.56 -5.72
N LEU A 103 1.01 -3.23 -7.02
CA LEU A 103 1.58 -1.99 -7.52
C LEU A 103 0.96 -0.76 -6.85
N ASN A 104 -0.37 -0.74 -6.66
CA ASN A 104 -1.03 0.35 -5.93
C ASN A 104 -0.59 0.44 -4.46
N GLU A 105 -0.40 -0.71 -3.80
CA GLU A 105 0.05 -0.80 -2.40
C GLU A 105 1.49 -0.31 -2.23
N LEU A 106 2.36 -0.59 -3.21
CA LEU A 106 3.72 -0.07 -3.32
C LEU A 106 3.79 1.40 -3.75
N GLY A 107 2.65 2.04 -4.02
CA GLY A 107 2.55 3.46 -4.38
C GLY A 107 2.57 3.77 -5.88
N TYR A 108 2.72 2.76 -6.75
CA TYR A 108 2.66 2.93 -8.20
C TYR A 108 1.22 3.13 -8.66
N ARG A 109 0.88 4.36 -9.04
CA ARG A 109 -0.43 4.72 -9.61
C ARG A 109 -0.29 5.06 -11.08
N PHE A 110 -0.70 4.14 -11.95
CA PHE A 110 -0.84 4.41 -13.38
C PHE A 110 -2.01 5.38 -13.60
N LYS A 111 -1.68 6.65 -13.82
CA LYS A 111 -2.61 7.68 -14.22
C LYS A 111 -2.05 8.38 -15.44
N SER A 112 -2.93 8.73 -16.38
CA SER A 112 -2.57 9.69 -17.42
C SER A 112 -2.19 11.01 -16.76
N GLU A 113 -1.10 11.59 -17.20
CA GLU A 113 -0.69 12.93 -16.80
C GLU A 113 -1.82 13.92 -17.12
N LYS A 114 -2.20 14.74 -16.14
CA LYS A 114 -3.14 15.84 -16.42
C LYS A 114 -2.38 16.85 -17.28
N LYS A 115 -2.92 17.17 -18.45
CA LYS A 115 -2.33 18.16 -19.39
C LYS A 115 -1.85 19.40 -18.62
N GLY A 116 -0.59 19.78 -18.83
CA GLY A 116 -0.01 21.02 -18.31
C GLY A 116 1.24 20.87 -17.45
N GLN A 117 1.69 19.64 -17.14
CA GLN A 117 2.94 19.41 -16.41
C GLN A 117 3.90 18.59 -17.28
N TYR A 118 5.01 19.21 -17.69
CA TYR A 118 6.02 18.57 -18.55
C TYR A 118 6.78 17.49 -17.76
N SER A 119 6.69 16.23 -18.20
CA SER A 119 7.30 15.06 -17.56
C SER A 119 8.71 14.74 -18.05
N ASP A 120 9.15 15.42 -19.10
CA ASP A 120 10.44 15.28 -19.76
C ASP A 120 11.55 16.17 -19.18
N GLY A 121 11.24 17.08 -18.25
CA GLY A 121 12.22 18.03 -17.72
C GLY A 121 12.39 19.28 -18.57
N HIS A 122 11.39 19.66 -19.38
CA HIS A 122 11.43 20.82 -20.27
C HIS A 122 12.45 20.70 -21.41
N GLU A 123 12.57 19.51 -21.99
CA GLU A 123 13.38 19.26 -23.19
C GLU A 123 12.62 19.51 -24.50
N CYS A 124 11.40 20.07 -24.43
CA CYS A 124 10.63 20.44 -25.61
C CYS A 124 11.37 21.52 -26.43
N ASP A 125 11.52 21.29 -27.75
CA ASP A 125 12.32 22.13 -28.64
C ASP A 125 12.01 23.64 -28.51
N ASP A 126 10.74 23.99 -28.38
CA ASP A 126 10.28 25.39 -28.25
C ASP A 126 10.78 26.05 -26.94
N VAL A 127 10.86 25.26 -25.86
CA VAL A 127 11.32 25.72 -24.54
C VAL A 127 12.84 25.79 -24.50
N VAL A 128 13.52 24.81 -25.11
CA VAL A 128 14.98 24.80 -25.26
C VAL A 128 15.43 26.01 -26.09
N TYR A 129 14.75 26.25 -27.22
CA TYR A 129 14.96 27.42 -28.06
C TYR A 129 14.80 28.72 -27.27
N TYR A 130 13.71 28.86 -26.50
CA TYR A 130 13.50 30.08 -25.71
C TYR A 130 14.59 30.28 -24.64
N ARG A 131 15.06 29.20 -23.99
CA ARG A 131 16.15 29.26 -23.00
C ARG A 131 17.49 29.68 -23.62
N GLU A 132 17.78 29.21 -24.83
CA GLU A 132 19.08 29.39 -25.48
C GLU A 132 19.15 30.68 -26.31
N GLU A 133 18.04 31.07 -26.92
CA GLU A 133 17.99 32.17 -27.90
C GLU A 133 17.31 33.44 -27.37
N VAL A 134 16.51 33.36 -26.29
CA VAL A 134 15.82 34.52 -25.73
C VAL A 134 16.44 34.94 -24.40
N TYR A 135 17.33 35.92 -24.46
CA TYR A 135 17.85 36.60 -23.28
C TYR A 135 16.84 37.64 -22.77
N LEU A 136 16.35 37.45 -21.54
CA LEU A 136 15.56 38.49 -20.85
C LEU A 136 16.53 39.49 -20.20
N PRO A 137 16.49 40.78 -20.56
CA PRO A 137 17.38 41.80 -20.02
C PRO A 137 17.19 42.05 -18.51
#